data_AF-A0A1F7BIC6-F1
#
_entry.id   AF-A0A1F7BIC6-F1
#
_cell.length_a   1.000
_cell.length_b   1.000
_cell.length_c   1.000
_cell.angle_alpha   90.00
_cell.angle_beta   90.00
_cell.angle_gamma   90.00
#
_symmetry.space_group_name_H-M   'P 1'
#
loop_
_entity.id
_entity.type
_entity.pdbx_description
1 polymer ?
#
loop_
_entity_poly.entity_id
_entity_poly.type
_entity_poly.pdbx_seq_one_letter_code
_entity_poly.pdbx_strand_id
1 'polypeptide(L)'
;MSIDACIAHAIHSDLDILEALPEVHDIPVEELEPYIEHYVVGIQSTLRDVIVDRGDVFIRAKDAAGLCATCLEAGVSLPPQMLLKICQTIMQLVTIDARFVLDTEAGASLYYVKMAVS
;
A
#
# COMPACT_ATOMS: atom_id res chain seq x y z
N MET A 1 -2.50 -11.89 3.59
CA MET A 1 -2.10 -11.39 2.27
C MET A 1 -0.65 -10.91 2.37
N SER A 2 0.15 -11.11 1.32
CA SER A 2 1.47 -10.48 1.24
C SER A 2 1.32 -8.98 1.07
N ILE A 3 2.35 -8.20 1.39
CA ILE A 3 2.34 -6.75 1.15
C ILE A 3 2.06 -6.43 -0.32
N ASP A 4 2.57 -7.24 -1.25
CA ASP A 4 2.33 -7.12 -2.69
C ASP A 4 0.83 -7.20 -3.02
N ALA A 5 0.11 -8.14 -2.39
CA ALA A 5 -1.32 -8.31 -2.60
C ALA A 5 -2.12 -7.15 -1.97
N CYS A 6 -1.69 -6.61 -0.83
CA CYS A 6 -2.30 -5.43 -0.23
C CYS A 6 -2.10 -4.19 -1.12
N ILE A 7 -0.90 -3.98 -1.65
CA ILE A 7 -0.58 -2.88 -2.57
C ILE A 7 -1.42 -2.99 -3.84
N ALA A 8 -1.44 -4.17 -4.47
CA ALA A 8 -2.23 -4.40 -5.69
C ALA A 8 -3.72 -4.12 -5.46
N HIS A 9 -4.28 -4.57 -4.35
CA HIS A 9 -5.68 -4.32 -4.01
C HIS A 9 -5.96 -2.84 -3.76
N ALA A 10 -5.10 -2.16 -3.00
CA ALA A 10 -5.27 -0.74 -2.70
C ALA A 10 -5.21 0.13 -3.95
N ILE A 11 -4.26 -0.15 -4.86
CA ILE A 11 -4.18 0.52 -6.15
C ILE A 11 -5.43 0.25 -6.97
N HIS A 12 -5.88 -1.00 -7.06
CA HIS A 12 -7.09 -1.33 -7.81
C HIS A 12 -8.34 -0.61 -7.28
N SER A 13 -8.43 -0.42 -5.96
CA SER A 13 -9.57 0.25 -5.30
C SER A 13 -9.52 1.78 -5.42
N ASP A 14 -8.34 2.37 -5.24
CA ASP A 14 -8.22 3.80 -4.92
C ASP A 14 -7.53 4.63 -6.00
N LEU A 15 -6.95 4.00 -7.03
CA LEU A 15 -6.31 4.70 -8.13
C LEU A 15 -7.36 5.26 -9.09
N ASP A 16 -7.42 6.58 -9.20
CA ASP A 16 -8.14 7.26 -10.28
C ASP A 16 -7.14 7.63 -11.38
N ILE A 17 -7.16 6.89 -12.49
CA ILE A 17 -6.25 7.11 -13.61
C ILE A 17 -6.41 8.49 -14.25
N LEU A 18 -7.62 9.05 -14.29
CA LEU A 18 -7.84 10.35 -14.94
C LEU A 18 -7.30 11.50 -14.08
N GLU A 19 -7.38 11.36 -12.76
CA GLU A 19 -6.75 12.31 -11.84
C GLU A 19 -5.22 12.15 -11.80
N ALA A 20 -4.74 10.91 -11.86
CA ALA A 20 -3.31 10.59 -11.76
C ALA A 20 -2.53 10.91 -13.05
N LEU A 21 -3.16 10.75 -14.21
CA LEU A 21 -2.57 10.93 -15.54
C LEU A 21 -3.50 11.79 -16.43
N PRO A 22 -3.57 13.11 -16.21
CA PRO A 22 -4.44 13.99 -17.00
C PRO A 22 -4.10 13.99 -18.51
N GLU A 23 -2.88 13.63 -18.88
CA GLU A 23 -2.42 13.52 -20.28
C GLU A 23 -3.00 12.31 -21.03
N VAL A 24 -3.65 11.36 -20.34
CA VAL A 24 -4.28 10.16 -20.95
C VAL A 24 -5.28 10.53 -22.05
N HIS A 25 -5.86 11.72 -22.00
CA HIS A 25 -6.77 12.23 -23.03
C HIS A 25 -6.10 12.51 -24.39
N ASP A 26 -4.77 12.72 -24.39
CA ASP A 26 -4.00 13.02 -25.59
C ASP A 26 -3.30 11.76 -26.17
N ILE A 27 -3.43 10.63 -25.50
CA ILE A 27 -2.82 9.35 -25.91
C ILE A 27 -3.72 8.65 -26.94
N PRO A 28 -3.16 8.15 -28.07
CA PRO A 28 -3.91 7.33 -29.00
C PRO A 28 -4.51 6.11 -28.30
N VAL A 29 -5.75 5.74 -28.62
CA VAL A 29 -6.47 4.61 -27.99
C VAL A 29 -5.65 3.31 -28.04
N GLU A 30 -4.90 3.11 -29.11
CA GLU A 30 -4.03 1.96 -29.36
C GLU A 30 -2.88 1.84 -28.35
N GLU A 31 -2.43 2.96 -27.80
CA GLU A 31 -1.31 3.07 -26.85
C GLU A 31 -1.78 3.24 -25.40
N LEU A 32 -3.09 3.40 -25.18
CA LEU A 32 -3.66 3.72 -23.88
C LEU A 32 -3.46 2.61 -22.85
N GLU A 33 -3.80 1.39 -23.21
CA GLU A 33 -3.67 0.21 -22.35
C GLU A 33 -2.21 -0.04 -21.91
N PRO A 34 -1.22 -0.13 -22.82
CA PRO A 34 0.17 -0.33 -22.41
C PRO A 34 0.74 0.85 -21.61
N TYR A 35 0.29 2.08 -21.87
CA TYR A 35 0.71 3.25 -21.09
C TYR A 35 0.22 3.16 -19.63
N ILE A 36 -1.07 2.86 -19.44
CA ILE A 36 -1.66 2.72 -18.11
C ILE A 36 -1.04 1.53 -17.38
N GLU A 37 -0.84 0.39 -18.06
CA GLU A 37 -0.20 -0.78 -17.47
C GLU A 37 1.20 -0.45 -16.96
N HIS A 38 2.02 0.21 -17.77
CA HIS A 38 3.38 0.62 -17.37
C HIS A 38 3.36 1.53 -16.14
N TYR A 39 2.44 2.49 -16.10
CA TYR A 39 2.28 3.39 -14.97
C TYR A 39 1.89 2.65 -13.69
N VAL A 40 0.88 1.76 -13.76
CA VAL A 40 0.40 0.98 -12.61
C VAL A 40 1.50 0.08 -12.06
N VAL A 41 2.24 -0.61 -12.94
CA VAL A 41 3.37 -1.47 -12.53
C VAL A 41 4.49 -0.63 -11.89
N GLY A 42 4.77 0.56 -12.42
CA GLY A 42 5.75 1.48 -11.86
C GLY A 42 5.39 1.91 -10.43
N ILE A 43 4.13 2.27 -10.20
CA ILE A 43 3.63 2.60 -8.85
C ILE A 43 3.73 1.40 -7.92
N GLN A 44 3.27 0.22 -8.37
CA GLN A 44 3.32 -1.00 -7.57
C GLN A 44 4.74 -1.30 -7.10
N SER A 45 5.71 -1.26 -8.02
CA SER A 45 7.12 -1.49 -7.69
C SER A 45 7.64 -0.45 -6.71
N THR A 46 7.39 0.83 -6.97
CA THR A 46 7.92 1.92 -6.13
C THR A 46 7.33 1.85 -4.72
N LEU A 47 6.01 1.65 -4.59
CA LEU A 47 5.37 1.49 -3.28
C LEU A 47 5.91 0.29 -2.53
N ARG A 48 6.07 -0.86 -3.22
CA ARG A 48 6.63 -2.07 -2.63
C ARG A 48 8.03 -1.82 -2.08
N ASP A 49 8.90 -1.21 -2.87
CA ASP A 49 10.29 -0.97 -2.49
C ASP A 49 10.37 -0.05 -1.27
N VAL A 50 9.59 1.04 -1.26
CA VAL A 50 9.53 1.97 -0.12
C VAL A 50 8.96 1.30 1.13
N ILE A 51 7.89 0.52 0.99
CA ILE A 51 7.22 -0.11 2.13
C ILE A 51 8.13 -1.19 2.75
N VAL A 52 8.82 -1.99 1.92
CA VAL A 52 9.73 -3.03 2.40
C VAL A 52 10.97 -2.43 3.06
N ASP A 53 11.52 -1.33 2.53
CA ASP A 53 12.72 -0.67 3.04
C ASP A 53 12.46 0.16 4.31
N ARG A 54 11.39 0.97 4.31
CA ARG A 54 11.13 2.00 5.34
C ARG A 54 9.73 1.96 5.93
N GLY A 55 8.81 1.16 5.38
CA GLY A 55 7.38 1.19 5.74
C GLY A 55 7.00 0.43 7.02
N ASP A 56 7.80 -0.55 7.46
CA ASP A 56 7.43 -1.44 8.58
C ASP A 56 7.14 -0.66 9.88
N VAL A 57 7.90 0.42 10.14
CA VAL A 57 7.70 1.27 11.32
C VAL A 57 6.32 1.93 11.32
N PHE A 58 5.86 2.41 10.17
CA PHE A 58 4.57 3.08 10.02
C PHE A 58 3.41 2.07 10.04
N ILE A 59 3.61 0.89 9.44
CA ILE A 59 2.62 -0.20 9.48
C ILE A 59 2.38 -0.64 10.93
N ARG A 60 3.44 -0.86 11.71
CA ARG A 60 3.32 -1.21 13.13
C ARG A 60 2.68 -0.10 13.97
N ALA A 61 3.00 1.15 13.66
CA ALA A 61 2.42 2.32 14.32
C ALA A 61 0.98 2.63 13.87
N LYS A 62 0.47 1.94 12.84
CA LYS A 62 -0.81 2.23 12.16
C LYS A 62 -0.90 3.66 11.64
N ASP A 63 0.24 4.20 11.20
CA ASP A 63 0.37 5.58 10.75
C ASP A 63 0.36 5.65 9.22
N ALA A 64 -0.84 5.75 8.65
CA ALA A 64 -0.99 5.90 7.20
C ALA A 64 -0.46 7.24 6.68
N ALA A 65 -0.45 8.29 7.50
CA ALA A 65 0.04 9.61 7.11
C ALA A 65 1.57 9.63 7.03
N GLY A 66 2.25 9.05 8.01
CA GLY A 66 3.70 8.86 7.99
C GLY A 66 4.17 7.95 6.85
N LEU A 67 3.41 6.90 6.54
CA LEU A 67 3.68 6.06 5.38
C LEU A 67 3.55 6.86 4.06
N CYS A 68 2.47 7.64 3.92
CA CYS A 68 2.26 8.49 2.76
C CYS A 68 3.38 9.52 2.59
N ALA A 69 3.79 10.20 3.66
CA ALA A 69 4.91 11.14 3.63
C ALA A 69 6.21 10.48 3.16
N THR A 70 6.51 9.28 3.66
CA THR A 70 7.69 8.51 3.25
C THR A 70 7.65 8.13 1.77
N CYS A 71 6.47 7.73 1.26
CA CYS A 71 6.26 7.45 -0.17
C CYS A 71 6.44 8.70 -1.04
N LEU A 72 5.95 9.87 -0.59
CA LEU A 72 6.16 11.14 -1.30
C LEU A 72 7.64 11.53 -1.34
N GLU A 73 8.34 11.43 -0.23
CA GLU A 73 9.79 11.70 -0.14
C GLU A 73 10.62 10.76 -1.03
N ALA A 74 10.14 9.54 -1.22
CA ALA A 74 10.76 8.56 -2.11
C ALA A 74 10.45 8.79 -3.60
N GLY A 75 9.60 9.76 -3.94
CA GLY A 75 9.29 10.11 -5.32
C GLY A 75 8.14 9.32 -5.95
N VAL A 76 7.23 8.73 -5.15
CA VAL A 76 6.02 8.10 -5.69
C VAL A 76 5.16 9.17 -6.38
N SER A 77 5.00 9.02 -7.70
CA SER A 77 4.33 9.96 -8.59
C SER A 77 2.81 9.78 -8.58
N LEU A 78 2.19 10.11 -7.44
CA LEU A 78 0.74 10.11 -7.25
C LEU A 78 0.27 11.42 -6.58
N PRO A 79 -0.96 11.88 -6.87
CA PRO A 79 -1.57 12.96 -6.11
C PRO A 79 -1.58 12.64 -4.60
N PRO A 80 -1.19 13.57 -3.70
CA PRO A 80 -1.04 13.27 -2.27
C PRO A 80 -2.29 12.72 -1.59
N GLN A 81 -3.47 13.20 -1.98
CA GLN A 81 -4.74 12.71 -1.42
C GLN A 81 -5.05 11.27 -1.84
N MET A 82 -4.73 10.93 -3.09
CA MET A 82 -4.90 9.58 -3.62
C MET A 82 -3.91 8.61 -2.97
N LEU A 83 -2.64 9.00 -2.87
CA LEU A 83 -1.62 8.23 -2.19
C LEU A 83 -1.98 7.97 -0.72
N LEU A 84 -2.53 8.97 -0.02
CA LEU A 84 -2.99 8.80 1.36
C LEU A 84 -4.10 7.74 1.46
N LYS A 85 -5.08 7.74 0.54
CA LYS A 85 -6.14 6.72 0.51
C LYS A 85 -5.55 5.32 0.29
N ILE A 86 -4.64 5.18 -0.67
CA ILE A 86 -3.93 3.92 -0.93
C ILE A 86 -3.21 3.44 0.33
N CYS A 87 -2.46 4.31 1.01
CA CYS A 87 -1.77 3.96 2.28
C CYS A 87 -2.75 3.56 3.38
N GLN A 88 -3.92 4.19 3.48
CA GLN A 88 -4.97 3.82 4.43
C GLN A 88 -5.55 2.44 4.12
N THR A 89 -5.83 2.15 2.85
CA THR A 89 -6.34 0.84 2.42
C THR A 89 -5.32 -0.27 2.65
N ILE A 90 -4.04 -0.07 2.32
CA ILE A 90 -2.96 -1.01 2.67
C ILE A 90 -2.96 -1.29 4.17
N MET A 91 -3.05 -0.25 5.01
CA MET A 91 -3.07 -0.39 6.47
C MET A 91 -4.25 -1.23 6.96
N GLN A 92 -5.43 -1.03 6.37
CA GLN A 92 -6.64 -1.79 6.69
C GLN A 92 -6.47 -3.27 6.32
N LEU A 93 -6.00 -3.57 5.11
CA LEU A 93 -5.80 -4.93 4.61
C LEU A 93 -4.79 -5.71 5.46
N VAL A 94 -3.65 -5.08 5.77
CA VAL A 94 -2.62 -5.68 6.64
C VAL A 94 -3.16 -5.96 8.05
N THR A 95 -4.03 -5.08 8.57
CA THR A 95 -4.66 -5.28 9.88
C THR A 95 -5.69 -6.43 9.88
N ILE A 96 -6.44 -6.59 8.78
CA ILE A 96 -7.43 -7.67 8.62
C ILE A 96 -6.73 -9.03 8.66
N ASP A 97 -5.61 -9.19 7.95
CA ASP A 97 -4.82 -10.42 8.00
C ASP A 97 -4.25 -10.73 9.38
N ALA A 98 -3.77 -9.70 10.09
CA ALA A 98 -3.25 -9.88 11.45
C ALA A 98 -4.32 -10.46 12.39
N ARG A 99 -5.62 -10.14 12.17
CA ARG A 99 -6.73 -10.75 12.91
C ARG A 99 -6.96 -12.20 12.51
N PHE A 100 -6.93 -12.53 11.22
CA PHE A 100 -7.09 -13.91 10.75
C PHE A 100 -5.98 -14.86 11.25
N VAL A 101 -4.74 -14.39 11.37
CA VAL A 101 -3.62 -15.21 11.91
C VAL A 101 -3.81 -15.47 13.41
N LEU A 102 -4.40 -14.54 14.16
CA LEU A 102 -4.69 -14.71 15.59
C LEU A 102 -5.81 -15.71 15.87
N ASP A 103 -6.73 -15.91 14.93
CA ASP A 103 -7.93 -16.74 15.06
C ASP A 103 -7.76 -18.18 14.52
N THR A 104 -6.57 -18.78 14.61
CA THR A 104 -6.35 -20.18 14.17
C THR A 104 -6.88 -21.22 15.18
N GLU A 105 -7.37 -22.35 14.65
CA GLU A 105 -8.30 -23.35 15.23
C GLU A 105 -7.91 -24.07 16.55
N ALA A 106 -6.85 -23.65 17.24
CA ALA A 106 -6.43 -24.22 18.52
C ALA A 106 -6.76 -23.34 19.75
N GLY A 107 -7.38 -22.18 19.58
CA GLY A 107 -7.87 -21.37 20.71
C GLY A 107 -6.79 -20.89 21.69
N ALA A 108 -5.53 -20.78 21.25
CA ALA A 108 -4.44 -20.26 22.06
C ALA A 108 -3.92 -18.94 21.45
N SER A 109 -4.42 -17.82 21.97
CA SER A 109 -3.90 -16.49 21.63
C SER A 109 -2.45 -16.36 22.13
N LEU A 110 -1.48 -16.50 21.22
CA LEU A 110 -0.07 -16.22 21.53
C LEU A 110 0.15 -14.70 21.61
N TYR A 111 -0.06 -14.15 22.81
CA TYR A 111 0.46 -12.83 23.14
C TYR A 111 1.96 -12.97 23.44
N TYR A 112 2.83 -12.60 22.49
CA TYR A 112 4.21 -12.25 22.83
C TYR A 112 4.22 -10.91 23.58
N VAL A 113 3.82 -10.94 24.86
CA VAL A 113 4.22 -9.89 25.81
C VAL A 113 5.64 -10.22 26.21
N LYS A 114 6.60 -9.42 25.73
CA LYS A 114 7.97 -9.40 26.22
C LYS A 114 7.94 -8.95 27.69
N MET A 115 7.69 -9.87 28.62
CA MET A 115 7.89 -9.61 30.04
C MET A 115 9.39 -9.59 30.32
N ALA A 116 9.91 -8.39 30.63
CA ALA A 116 11.20 -8.26 31.27
C ALA A 116 11.13 -8.92 32.65
N VAL A 117 11.99 -9.91 32.89
CA VAL A 117 12.18 -10.49 34.22
C VAL A 117 13.10 -9.55 34.99
N SER A 118 12.65 -9.09 36.16
CA SER A 118 13.46 -8.50 37.23
C SER A 118 13.12 -9.23 38.52
#